data_AF-A0A7S0ZWH0-F1
#
_entry.id   AF-A0A7S0ZWH0-F1
#
_cell.length_a   1.000
_cell.length_b   1.000
_cell.length_c   1.000
_cell.angle_alpha   90.00
_cell.angle_beta   90.00
_cell.angle_gamma   90.00
#
_symmetry.space_group_name_H-M   'P 1'
#
loop_
_entity.id
_entity.type
_entity.pdbx_description
1 polymer ?
#
loop_
_entity_poly.entity_id
_entity_poly.type
_entity_poly.pdbx_seq_one_letter_code
_entity_poly.pdbx_strand_id
1 'polypeptide(L)'
;SGVEEMKVKMKDGTLQQLYAERVGGGSFLSAKLFSALPVLSFQLVENPETLVTAGFWERAPRGWDWMSRSPRYFPGRQVCVRACVQHRPGLPDYMCYHSEGPERTTHRAILLGCQGSDFVVEVPEVGGGTVRLTVSREEMLRLNQSHVLAVDSRGGVQLEDGLRMDYSSPLARAKMCEVALALSSTVRDLDFGNGECETLQLQAIEVVRSCLDIITFQRGLDRGRFSAMCDDAAKFMCRGQGHCHTVTSVMAAALYPFTAVLGLDLKFRGGFSWNAVNASDKASGDVCVVDQPERHQWLEVTLRPSMRSFVVDLWVADRSGAEALRWPVDDCYVRRMYPHGRFSIGQRAALATAADFDLPECCPHEDA
;
A
#
# COMPACT_ATOMS: atom_id res chain seq x y z
N SER A 1 -2.12 -28.05 16.21
CA SER A 1 -1.17 -27.53 15.21
C SER A 1 -0.50 -26.28 15.77
N GLY A 2 0.58 -25.77 15.17
CA GLY A 2 1.21 -24.51 15.62
C GLY A 2 0.25 -23.31 15.57
N VAL A 3 -0.70 -23.31 14.62
CA VAL A 3 -1.75 -22.28 14.50
C VAL A 3 -2.69 -22.26 15.71
N GLU A 4 -3.13 -23.43 16.20
CA GLU A 4 -3.96 -23.49 17.41
C GLU A 4 -3.22 -23.02 18.66
N GLU A 5 -1.95 -23.37 18.79
CA GLU A 5 -1.12 -22.86 19.89
C GLU A 5 -0.96 -21.33 19.80
N MET A 6 -0.76 -20.79 18.60
CA MET A 6 -0.71 -19.34 18.36
C MET A 6 -2.01 -18.64 18.77
N LYS A 7 -3.18 -19.22 18.44
CA LYS A 7 -4.50 -18.69 18.87
C LYS A 7 -4.60 -18.62 20.39
N VAL A 8 -4.14 -19.64 21.10
CA VAL A 8 -4.11 -19.64 22.57
C VAL A 8 -3.22 -18.50 23.08
N LYS A 9 -2.03 -18.33 22.50
CA LYS A 9 -1.08 -17.27 22.90
C LYS A 9 -1.54 -15.84 22.60
N MET A 10 -2.32 -15.67 21.53
CA MET A 10 -2.98 -14.40 21.26
C MET A 10 -4.08 -14.12 22.28
N LYS A 11 -4.90 -15.13 22.60
CA LYS A 11 -6.04 -15.00 23.51
C LYS A 11 -5.62 -14.78 24.97
N ASP A 12 -4.56 -15.43 25.42
CA ASP A 12 -4.03 -15.31 26.79
C ASP A 12 -3.10 -14.10 26.97
N GLY A 13 -2.80 -13.34 25.89
CA GLY A 13 -1.97 -12.15 25.91
C GLY A 13 -0.46 -12.42 26.05
N THR A 14 -0.01 -13.66 26.00
CA THR A 14 1.41 -14.03 26.18
C THR A 14 2.22 -13.96 24.89
N LEU A 15 1.59 -13.78 23.72
CA LEU A 15 2.29 -13.70 22.44
C LEU A 15 3.37 -12.59 22.39
N GLN A 16 3.09 -11.41 22.98
CA GLN A 16 4.06 -10.31 22.99
C GLN A 16 5.33 -10.64 23.79
N GLN A 17 5.21 -11.48 24.83
CA GLN A 17 6.37 -11.97 25.58
C GLN A 17 7.23 -12.89 24.71
N LEU A 18 6.61 -13.76 23.90
CA LEU A 18 7.34 -14.63 22.96
C LEU A 18 8.06 -13.84 21.87
N TYR A 19 7.47 -12.73 21.39
CA TYR A 19 8.18 -11.82 20.48
C TYR A 19 9.39 -11.18 21.16
N ALA A 20 9.21 -10.62 22.36
CA ALA A 20 10.29 -10.00 23.12
C ALA A 20 11.44 -11.00 23.38
N GLU A 21 11.12 -12.23 23.77
CA GLU A 21 12.08 -13.32 23.93
C GLU A 21 12.83 -13.61 22.63
N ARG A 22 12.10 -13.79 21.52
CA ARG A 22 12.71 -14.17 20.24
C ARG A 22 13.66 -13.10 19.73
N VAL A 23 13.27 -11.85 19.91
CA VAL A 23 13.99 -10.66 19.48
C VAL A 23 15.22 -10.40 20.38
N GLY A 24 15.14 -10.69 21.68
CA GLY A 24 16.20 -10.47 22.67
C GLY A 24 17.28 -11.55 22.78
N GLY A 25 17.31 -12.56 21.89
CA GLY A 25 18.30 -13.65 21.91
C GLY A 25 17.70 -15.07 21.92
N GLY A 26 16.38 -15.19 22.01
CA GLY A 26 15.64 -16.43 21.80
C GLY A 26 15.56 -17.35 23.02
N SER A 27 14.35 -17.86 23.27
CA SER A 27 14.10 -19.01 24.14
C SER A 27 13.81 -20.25 23.29
N PHE A 28 13.95 -21.45 23.88
CA PHE A 28 13.54 -22.70 23.21
C PHE A 28 12.05 -22.69 22.84
N LEU A 29 11.20 -22.09 23.67
CA LEU A 29 9.75 -22.06 23.48
C LEU A 29 9.34 -21.21 22.27
N SER A 30 9.80 -19.96 22.20
CA SER A 30 9.53 -19.06 21.07
C SER A 30 10.09 -19.63 19.76
N ALA A 31 11.30 -20.19 19.78
CA ALA A 31 11.91 -20.82 18.61
C ALA A 31 11.10 -22.03 18.11
N LYS A 32 10.64 -22.90 19.02
CA LYS A 32 9.85 -24.09 18.70
C LYS A 32 8.52 -23.72 18.06
N LEU A 33 7.75 -22.84 18.70
CA LEU A 33 6.44 -22.43 18.18
C LEU A 33 6.58 -21.73 16.82
N PHE A 34 7.43 -20.70 16.73
CA PHE A 34 7.52 -19.86 15.54
C PHE A 34 8.05 -20.62 14.32
N SER A 35 8.94 -21.60 14.51
CA SER A 35 9.44 -22.44 13.42
C SER A 35 8.41 -23.45 12.92
N ALA A 36 7.44 -23.83 13.78
CA ALA A 36 6.36 -24.75 13.44
C ALA A 36 5.18 -24.08 12.71
N LEU A 37 5.17 -22.75 12.62
CA LEU A 37 4.14 -22.00 11.90
C LEU A 37 4.35 -22.11 10.38
N PRO A 38 3.27 -22.03 9.59
CA PRO A 38 3.36 -22.00 8.14
C PRO A 38 3.99 -20.68 7.66
N VAL A 39 4.57 -20.72 6.47
CA VAL A 39 5.01 -19.52 5.75
C VAL A 39 3.79 -18.88 5.11
N LEU A 40 3.54 -17.61 5.41
CA LEU A 40 2.53 -16.79 4.75
C LEU A 40 3.25 -15.68 3.98
N SER A 41 3.42 -15.89 2.68
CA SER A 41 4.05 -14.94 1.75
C SER A 41 3.07 -14.52 0.66
N PHE A 42 3.41 -13.48 -0.09
CA PHE A 42 2.59 -12.98 -1.20
C PHE A 42 2.32 -14.01 -2.31
N GLN A 43 3.16 -15.03 -2.45
CA GLN A 43 2.95 -16.11 -3.43
C GLN A 43 2.02 -17.21 -2.90
N LEU A 44 1.92 -17.37 -1.58
CA LEU A 44 1.14 -18.44 -0.94
C LEU A 44 -0.28 -17.99 -0.57
N VAL A 45 -0.45 -16.69 -0.32
CA VAL A 45 -1.71 -16.08 0.14
C VAL A 45 -2.48 -15.44 -1.04
N GLU A 46 -2.28 -15.92 -2.26
CA GLU A 46 -3.00 -15.42 -3.44
C GLU A 46 -4.47 -15.86 -3.47
N ASN A 47 -4.80 -16.98 -2.81
CA ASN A 47 -6.15 -17.54 -2.73
C ASN A 47 -6.62 -17.59 -1.25
N PRO A 48 -7.81 -17.07 -0.91
CA PRO A 48 -8.30 -17.05 0.46
C PRO A 48 -8.52 -18.46 1.05
N GLU A 49 -8.79 -19.46 0.22
CA GLU A 49 -8.99 -20.85 0.66
C GLU A 49 -7.74 -21.45 1.33
N THR A 50 -6.54 -20.96 0.98
CA THR A 50 -5.30 -21.35 1.65
C THR A 50 -5.36 -21.02 3.15
N LEU A 51 -5.91 -19.86 3.51
CA LEU A 51 -6.02 -19.40 4.89
C LEU A 51 -7.17 -20.06 5.65
N VAL A 52 -8.26 -20.40 4.96
CA VAL A 52 -9.36 -21.22 5.51
C VAL A 52 -8.86 -22.61 5.84
N THR A 53 -8.22 -23.29 4.88
CA THR A 53 -7.71 -24.66 5.03
C THR A 53 -6.64 -24.75 6.13
N ALA A 54 -5.78 -23.74 6.24
CA ALA A 54 -4.77 -23.66 7.29
C ALA A 54 -5.34 -23.30 8.69
N GLY A 55 -6.64 -23.02 8.79
CA GLY A 55 -7.34 -22.75 10.05
C GLY A 55 -7.18 -21.33 10.57
N PHE A 56 -6.75 -20.37 9.74
CA PHE A 56 -6.68 -18.95 10.11
C PHE A 56 -8.05 -18.28 10.03
N TRP A 57 -8.81 -18.61 8.98
CA TRP A 57 -10.10 -17.99 8.69
C TRP A 57 -11.23 -19.03 8.75
N GLU A 58 -12.40 -18.57 9.20
CA GLU A 58 -13.60 -19.42 9.23
C GLU A 58 -14.14 -19.69 7.82
N ARG A 59 -14.05 -18.69 6.93
CA ARG A 59 -14.48 -18.76 5.53
C ARG A 59 -13.76 -17.70 4.69
N ALA A 60 -13.73 -17.89 3.38
CA ALA A 60 -13.24 -16.91 2.42
C ALA A 60 -14.20 -15.70 2.30
N PRO A 61 -13.72 -14.52 1.87
CA PRO A 61 -14.58 -13.38 1.55
C PRO A 61 -15.59 -13.75 0.47
N ARG A 62 -16.83 -13.26 0.61
CA ARG A 62 -17.86 -13.46 -0.42
C ARG A 62 -17.56 -12.61 -1.66
N GLY A 63 -17.82 -13.15 -2.83
CA GLY A 63 -17.58 -12.46 -4.10
C GLY A 63 -16.10 -12.29 -4.48
N TRP A 64 -15.17 -12.96 -3.77
CA TRP A 64 -13.73 -12.83 -4.04
C TRP A 64 -13.35 -13.20 -5.48
N ASP A 65 -13.91 -14.28 -6.04
CA ASP A 65 -13.65 -14.69 -7.41
C ASP A 65 -14.04 -13.62 -8.44
N TRP A 66 -15.18 -12.97 -8.23
CA TRP A 66 -15.61 -11.89 -9.11
C TRP A 66 -14.70 -10.66 -8.94
N MET A 67 -14.40 -10.27 -7.69
CA MET A 67 -13.50 -9.16 -7.40
C MET A 67 -12.13 -9.40 -8.03
N SER A 68 -11.58 -10.61 -7.92
CA SER A 68 -10.25 -10.93 -8.43
C SER A 68 -10.13 -10.72 -9.94
N ARG A 69 -11.25 -10.75 -10.66
CA ARG A 69 -11.36 -10.51 -12.11
C ARG A 69 -11.98 -9.16 -12.49
N SER A 70 -12.33 -8.29 -11.53
CA SER A 70 -12.94 -6.99 -11.83
C SER A 70 -11.98 -6.10 -12.64
N PRO A 71 -12.45 -5.32 -13.62
CA PRO A 71 -11.56 -4.46 -14.39
C PRO A 71 -10.88 -3.43 -13.50
N ARG A 72 -9.64 -3.10 -13.84
CA ARG A 72 -8.90 -2.01 -13.20
C ARG A 72 -9.12 -0.72 -13.96
N TYR A 73 -9.15 -0.74 -15.28
CA TYR A 73 -9.27 0.43 -16.14
C TYR A 73 -10.62 0.40 -16.83
N PHE A 74 -11.44 1.40 -16.51
CA PHE A 74 -12.77 1.63 -17.09
C PHE A 74 -13.05 3.14 -17.15
N PRO A 75 -13.94 3.61 -18.04
CA PRO A 75 -14.25 5.04 -18.15
C PRO A 75 -14.81 5.63 -16.84
N GLY A 76 -14.38 6.83 -16.49
CA GLY A 76 -14.74 7.50 -15.24
C GLY A 76 -13.79 7.20 -14.07
N ARG A 77 -12.86 6.25 -14.20
CA ARG A 77 -11.86 5.99 -13.15
C ARG A 77 -10.89 7.17 -13.01
N GLN A 78 -10.66 7.62 -11.78
CA GLN A 78 -9.58 8.55 -11.46
C GLN A 78 -8.21 7.85 -11.54
N VAL A 79 -7.25 8.47 -12.22
CA VAL A 79 -5.90 7.95 -12.46
C VAL A 79 -4.84 9.04 -12.26
N CYS A 80 -3.60 8.60 -12.01
CA CYS A 80 -2.42 9.46 -12.00
C CYS A 80 -1.72 9.43 -13.37
N VAL A 81 -1.40 10.59 -13.94
CA VAL A 81 -0.70 10.72 -15.23
C VAL A 81 0.32 11.86 -15.20
N ARG A 82 1.26 11.91 -16.14
CA ARG A 82 2.15 13.07 -16.29
C ARG A 82 1.51 14.12 -17.18
N ALA A 83 1.57 15.38 -16.74
CA ALA A 83 1.07 16.52 -17.50
C ALA A 83 1.76 17.81 -17.05
N CYS A 84 1.76 18.84 -17.91
CA CYS A 84 2.13 20.20 -17.51
C CYS A 84 1.03 20.77 -16.60
N VAL A 85 1.38 21.21 -15.39
CA VAL A 85 0.36 21.58 -14.38
C VAL A 85 0.72 22.80 -13.53
N GLN A 86 -0.31 23.36 -12.88
CA GLN A 86 -0.14 24.28 -11.76
C GLN A 86 0.40 23.53 -10.53
N HIS A 87 1.67 23.76 -10.18
CA HIS A 87 2.41 22.97 -9.20
C HIS A 87 2.57 23.66 -7.84
N ARG A 88 1.76 24.68 -7.56
CA ARG A 88 1.75 25.40 -6.29
C ARG A 88 0.55 24.98 -5.43
N PRO A 89 0.75 24.27 -4.30
CA PRO A 89 -0.34 23.71 -3.51
C PRO A 89 -1.21 24.76 -2.81
N GLY A 90 -0.76 26.02 -2.71
CA GLY A 90 -1.59 27.11 -2.19
C GLY A 90 -2.55 27.74 -3.20
N LEU A 91 -2.52 27.33 -4.47
CA LEU A 91 -3.42 27.86 -5.50
C LEU A 91 -4.64 26.93 -5.72
N PRO A 92 -5.85 27.48 -6.00
CA PRO A 92 -7.07 26.67 -6.17
C PRO A 92 -6.97 25.60 -7.25
N ASP A 93 -6.29 25.93 -8.35
CA ASP A 93 -6.12 25.07 -9.51
C ASP A 93 -4.90 24.13 -9.39
N TYR A 94 -4.42 23.88 -8.17
CA TYR A 94 -3.29 22.99 -7.94
C TYR A 94 -3.50 21.61 -8.61
N MET A 95 -2.51 21.17 -9.40
CA MET A 95 -2.51 19.96 -10.24
C MET A 95 -3.49 19.95 -11.42
N CYS A 96 -4.17 21.07 -11.72
CA CYS A 96 -4.86 21.27 -13.00
C CYS A 96 -3.84 21.51 -14.12
N TYR A 97 -4.22 21.15 -15.34
CA TYR A 97 -3.41 21.37 -16.53
C TYR A 97 -3.11 22.86 -16.74
N HIS A 98 -1.84 23.13 -17.06
CA HIS A 98 -1.34 24.46 -17.37
C HIS A 98 -0.24 24.30 -18.42
N SER A 99 -0.46 24.80 -19.62
CA SER A 99 0.44 24.61 -20.77
C SER A 99 1.86 25.11 -20.52
N GLU A 100 2.02 26.18 -19.74
CA GLU A 100 3.33 26.73 -19.33
C GLU A 100 3.84 26.16 -17.98
N GLY A 101 3.12 25.22 -17.39
CA GLY A 101 3.50 24.56 -16.14
C GLY A 101 4.60 23.51 -16.36
N PRO A 102 5.35 23.16 -15.32
CA PRO A 102 6.27 22.03 -15.41
C PRO A 102 5.50 20.72 -15.49
N GLU A 103 6.09 19.73 -16.15
CA GLU A 103 5.54 18.38 -16.15
C GLU A 103 5.62 17.76 -14.76
N ARG A 104 4.48 17.32 -14.24
CA ARG A 104 4.33 16.67 -12.92
C ARG A 104 3.27 15.58 -13.00
N THR A 105 3.22 14.74 -11.99
CA THR A 105 2.20 13.72 -11.83
C THR A 105 0.92 14.35 -11.27
N THR A 106 -0.14 14.40 -12.07
CA THR A 106 -1.46 14.85 -11.61
C THR A 106 -2.35 13.67 -11.27
N HIS A 107 -3.08 13.78 -10.16
CA HIS A 107 -4.10 12.84 -9.72
C HIS A 107 -5.51 13.26 -10.14
N ARG A 108 -5.63 14.38 -10.88
CA ARG A 108 -6.92 14.93 -11.33
C ARG A 108 -7.42 14.34 -12.64
N ALA A 109 -6.68 13.39 -13.22
CA ALA A 109 -7.05 12.80 -14.49
C ALA A 109 -8.18 11.79 -14.32
N ILE A 110 -9.16 11.87 -15.22
CA ILE A 110 -10.26 10.91 -15.35
C ILE A 110 -10.06 10.13 -16.65
N LEU A 111 -10.07 8.81 -16.55
CA LEU A 111 -9.94 7.93 -17.70
C LEU A 111 -11.21 8.00 -18.56
N LEU A 112 -11.08 8.28 -19.85
CA LEU A 112 -12.20 8.30 -20.80
C LEU A 112 -12.30 7.00 -21.60
N GLY A 113 -11.16 6.41 -21.98
CA GLY A 113 -11.11 5.27 -22.89
C GLY A 113 -9.69 5.05 -23.42
N CYS A 114 -9.60 4.42 -24.59
CA CYS A 114 -8.35 4.23 -25.32
C CYS A 114 -8.44 4.78 -26.74
N GLN A 115 -7.27 5.06 -27.31
CA GLN A 115 -7.07 5.35 -28.73
C GLN A 115 -5.90 4.50 -29.21
N GLY A 116 -6.21 3.38 -29.88
CA GLY A 116 -5.20 2.37 -30.19
C GLY A 116 -4.65 1.73 -28.92
N SER A 117 -3.33 1.73 -28.75
CA SER A 117 -2.67 1.20 -27.54
C SER A 117 -2.68 2.16 -26.36
N ASP A 118 -2.99 3.44 -26.58
CA ASP A 118 -2.81 4.50 -25.61
C ASP A 118 -4.12 4.83 -24.90
N PHE A 119 -4.01 5.40 -23.71
CA PHE A 119 -5.13 5.84 -22.90
C PHE A 119 -5.50 7.27 -23.25
N VAL A 120 -6.79 7.58 -23.23
CA VAL A 120 -7.30 8.94 -23.33
C VAL A 120 -7.84 9.35 -21.97
N VAL A 121 -7.30 10.42 -21.43
CA VAL A 121 -7.72 10.98 -20.14
C VAL A 121 -8.18 12.42 -20.28
N GLU A 122 -9.03 12.84 -19.36
CA GLU A 122 -9.46 14.21 -19.18
C GLU A 122 -8.83 14.80 -17.92
N VAL A 123 -8.24 16.00 -18.02
CA VAL A 123 -7.65 16.72 -16.89
C VAL A 123 -8.29 18.11 -16.80
N PRO A 124 -8.74 18.56 -15.62
CA PRO A 124 -9.20 19.94 -15.42
C PRO A 124 -8.12 20.95 -15.79
N GLU A 125 -8.49 22.06 -16.44
CA GLU A 125 -7.57 23.11 -16.86
C GLU A 125 -7.63 24.32 -15.91
N VAL A 126 -6.51 25.03 -15.75
CA VAL A 126 -6.45 26.29 -14.97
C VAL A 126 -7.42 27.31 -15.58
N GLY A 127 -8.23 27.96 -14.73
CA GLY A 127 -9.25 28.90 -15.19
C GLY A 127 -10.56 28.28 -15.66
N GLY A 128 -10.67 26.94 -15.63
CA GLY A 128 -11.91 26.20 -15.90
C GLY A 128 -11.89 25.43 -17.22
N GLY A 129 -12.81 24.47 -17.34
CA GLY A 129 -12.83 23.52 -18.45
C GLY A 129 -11.92 22.33 -18.23
N THR A 130 -11.70 21.56 -19.27
CA THR A 130 -10.90 20.34 -19.28
C THR A 130 -10.12 20.20 -20.58
N VAL A 131 -8.96 19.55 -20.49
CA VAL A 131 -8.14 19.16 -21.63
C VAL A 131 -8.13 17.64 -21.76
N ARG A 132 -8.13 17.15 -23.00
CA ARG A 132 -7.92 15.73 -23.30
C ARG A 132 -6.46 15.47 -23.61
N LEU A 133 -5.89 14.46 -22.95
CA LEU A 133 -4.51 14.03 -23.12
C LEU A 133 -4.47 12.56 -23.54
N THR A 134 -3.56 12.24 -24.45
CA THR A 134 -3.20 10.86 -24.78
C THR A 134 -2.00 10.46 -23.95
N VAL A 135 -2.11 9.34 -23.24
CA VAL A 135 -1.12 8.83 -22.28
C VAL A 135 -0.70 7.44 -22.71
N SER A 136 0.60 7.21 -22.80
CA SER A 136 1.12 5.90 -23.20
C SER A 136 0.71 4.81 -22.22
N ARG A 137 0.56 3.58 -22.73
CA ARG A 137 0.27 2.41 -21.87
C ARG A 137 1.31 2.20 -20.79
N GLU A 138 2.59 2.37 -21.13
CA GLU A 138 3.68 2.23 -20.17
C GLU A 138 3.55 3.21 -19.00
N GLU A 139 3.28 4.48 -19.27
CA GLU A 139 3.11 5.47 -18.20
C GLU A 139 1.88 5.19 -17.36
N MET A 140 0.75 4.90 -18.00
CA MET A 140 -0.51 4.61 -17.31
C MET A 140 -0.33 3.47 -16.32
N LEU A 141 0.26 2.35 -16.77
CA LEU A 141 0.51 1.19 -15.93
C LEU A 141 1.54 1.48 -14.83
N ARG A 142 2.64 2.17 -15.17
CA ARG A 142 3.69 2.54 -14.21
C ARG A 142 3.14 3.34 -13.03
N LEU A 143 2.20 4.25 -13.28
CA LEU A 143 1.64 5.11 -12.25
C LEU A 143 0.45 4.49 -11.54
N ASN A 144 -0.35 3.63 -12.18
CA ASN A 144 -1.66 3.25 -11.64
C ASN A 144 -1.81 1.77 -11.27
N GLN A 145 -0.96 0.89 -11.79
CA GLN A 145 -1.00 -0.53 -11.47
C GLN A 145 -0.44 -0.79 -10.07
N SER A 146 -0.88 -1.87 -9.42
CA SER A 146 -0.25 -2.38 -8.21
C SER A 146 1.24 -2.65 -8.44
N HIS A 147 2.04 -2.54 -7.39
CA HIS A 147 3.46 -2.83 -7.47
C HIS A 147 3.77 -4.28 -7.11
N VAL A 148 4.72 -4.84 -7.85
CA VAL A 148 5.43 -6.05 -7.48
C VAL A 148 6.72 -5.64 -6.81
N LEU A 149 6.84 -5.97 -5.52
CA LEU A 149 8.03 -5.65 -4.73
C LEU A 149 9.21 -6.51 -5.21
N ALA A 150 10.41 -5.91 -5.20
CA ALA A 150 11.63 -6.59 -5.61
C ALA A 150 11.94 -7.77 -4.67
N VAL A 151 12.49 -8.85 -5.22
CA VAL A 151 12.88 -10.04 -4.48
C VAL A 151 14.36 -10.30 -4.73
N ASP A 152 15.11 -10.55 -3.67
CA ASP A 152 16.53 -10.86 -3.75
C ASP A 152 16.80 -12.31 -4.16
N SER A 153 18.07 -12.63 -4.41
CA SER A 153 18.49 -13.98 -4.82
C SER A 153 18.23 -15.09 -3.78
N ARG A 154 17.88 -14.70 -2.55
CA ARG A 154 17.54 -15.61 -1.44
C ARG A 154 16.02 -15.66 -1.20
N GLY A 155 15.21 -15.05 -2.06
CA GLY A 155 13.75 -15.04 -1.94
C GLY A 155 13.19 -14.02 -0.94
N GLY A 156 14.04 -13.15 -0.36
CA GLY A 156 13.58 -12.08 0.53
C GLY A 156 13.05 -10.88 -0.25
N VAL A 157 11.93 -10.31 0.19
CA VAL A 157 11.40 -9.06 -0.39
C VAL A 157 12.27 -7.88 0.05
N GLN A 158 12.67 -7.04 -0.89
CA GLN A 158 13.39 -5.78 -0.67
C GLN A 158 12.40 -4.61 -0.68
N LEU A 159 12.56 -3.70 0.28
CA LEU A 159 11.69 -2.55 0.53
C LEU A 159 12.49 -1.24 0.31
N GLU A 160 11.81 -0.13 0.05
CA GLU A 160 12.40 1.15 -0.41
C GLU A 160 13.53 1.72 0.47
N ASP A 161 13.54 1.41 1.77
CA ASP A 161 14.55 1.91 2.73
C ASP A 161 15.71 0.93 2.97
N GLY A 162 15.81 -0.11 2.14
CA GLY A 162 16.82 -1.17 2.26
C GLY A 162 16.44 -2.27 3.26
N LEU A 163 15.28 -2.17 3.93
CA LEU A 163 14.76 -3.27 4.72
C LEU A 163 14.45 -4.49 3.84
N ARG A 164 14.60 -5.66 4.44
CA ARG A 164 14.35 -6.96 3.86
C ARG A 164 13.31 -7.71 4.70
N MET A 165 12.37 -8.34 4.01
CA MET A 165 11.40 -9.26 4.61
C MET A 165 11.64 -10.68 4.08
N ASP A 166 12.14 -11.56 4.95
CA ASP A 166 12.16 -13.01 4.71
C ASP A 166 10.98 -13.66 5.43
N TYR A 167 9.90 -13.91 4.68
CA TYR A 167 8.69 -14.56 5.18
C TYR A 167 8.93 -16.00 5.68
N SER A 168 10.05 -16.62 5.30
CA SER A 168 10.41 -17.96 5.77
C SER A 168 11.06 -17.95 7.15
N SER A 169 11.51 -16.79 7.66
CA SER A 169 12.10 -16.67 8.98
C SER A 169 11.05 -16.95 10.08
N PRO A 170 11.40 -17.61 11.19
CA PRO A 170 10.44 -17.91 12.26
C PRO A 170 9.69 -16.66 12.78
N LEU A 171 10.39 -15.53 12.91
CA LEU A 171 9.78 -14.29 13.39
C LEU A 171 8.74 -13.74 12.40
N ALA A 172 9.07 -13.73 11.10
CA ALA A 172 8.13 -13.32 10.07
C ALA A 172 6.91 -14.26 10.00
N ARG A 173 7.10 -15.59 10.07
CA ARG A 173 6.00 -16.55 10.13
C ARG A 173 5.05 -16.25 11.28
N ALA A 174 5.59 -16.04 12.47
CA ALA A 174 4.81 -15.68 13.64
C ALA A 174 4.03 -14.39 13.43
N LYS A 175 4.67 -13.33 12.91
CA LYS A 175 3.98 -12.06 12.65
C LYS A 175 2.89 -12.16 11.58
N MET A 176 3.15 -12.87 10.48
CA MET A 176 2.12 -13.03 9.44
C MET A 176 0.96 -13.90 9.92
N CYS A 177 1.22 -14.91 10.76
CA CYS A 177 0.16 -15.70 11.39
C CYS A 177 -0.68 -14.86 12.37
N GLU A 178 -0.06 -13.97 13.16
CA GLU A 178 -0.77 -13.02 14.01
C GLU A 178 -1.71 -12.14 13.18
N VAL A 179 -1.20 -11.56 12.08
CA VAL A 179 -2.00 -10.73 11.17
C VAL A 179 -3.15 -11.53 10.54
N ALA A 180 -2.89 -12.74 10.04
CA ALA A 180 -3.92 -13.58 9.45
C ALA A 180 -5.05 -13.91 10.45
N LEU A 181 -4.70 -14.24 11.70
CA LEU A 181 -5.67 -14.50 12.76
C LEU A 181 -6.46 -13.23 13.14
N ALA A 182 -5.79 -12.08 13.23
CA ALA A 182 -6.45 -10.82 13.55
C ALA A 182 -7.43 -10.36 12.46
N LEU A 183 -7.13 -10.65 11.19
CA LEU A 183 -8.00 -10.33 10.05
C LEU A 183 -9.26 -11.19 9.97
N SER A 184 -9.33 -12.31 10.70
CA SER A 184 -10.36 -13.35 10.55
C SER A 184 -11.80 -12.82 10.63
N SER A 185 -12.10 -11.95 11.60
CA SER A 185 -13.44 -11.36 11.75
C SER A 185 -13.80 -10.43 10.59
N THR A 186 -12.86 -9.57 10.19
CA THR A 186 -13.05 -8.62 9.08
C THR A 186 -13.29 -9.38 7.77
N VAL A 187 -12.51 -10.42 7.51
CA VAL A 187 -12.61 -11.26 6.32
C VAL A 187 -13.92 -12.05 6.28
N ARG A 188 -14.36 -12.59 7.42
CA ARG A 188 -15.64 -13.31 7.50
C ARG A 188 -16.80 -12.43 7.05
N ASP A 189 -16.75 -11.14 7.36
CA ASP A 189 -17.83 -10.19 7.08
C ASP A 189 -17.66 -9.51 5.71
N LEU A 190 -16.46 -9.59 5.11
CA LEU A 190 -16.14 -9.03 3.80
C LEU A 190 -16.94 -9.70 2.67
N ASP A 191 -17.68 -8.86 1.94
CA ASP A 191 -18.47 -9.25 0.78
C ASP A 191 -18.24 -8.24 -0.35
N PHE A 192 -17.48 -8.64 -1.37
CA PHE A 192 -17.16 -7.78 -2.50
C PHE A 192 -18.36 -7.43 -3.37
N GLY A 193 -19.47 -8.16 -3.25
CA GLY A 193 -20.73 -7.83 -3.96
C GLY A 193 -21.56 -6.73 -3.28
N ASN A 194 -21.14 -6.22 -2.12
CA ASN A 194 -21.87 -5.24 -1.32
C ASN A 194 -21.11 -3.89 -1.24
N GLY A 195 -21.84 -2.78 -1.10
CA GLY A 195 -21.30 -1.42 -0.96
C GLY A 195 -20.44 -1.19 0.28
N GLU A 196 -20.59 -2.01 1.32
CA GLU A 196 -19.80 -1.93 2.57
C GLU A 196 -18.38 -2.53 2.44
N CYS A 197 -18.03 -3.14 1.30
CA CYS A 197 -16.73 -3.79 1.13
C CYS A 197 -15.55 -2.83 1.36
N GLU A 198 -15.66 -1.59 0.87
CA GLU A 198 -14.60 -0.59 0.98
C GLU A 198 -14.27 -0.29 2.46
N THR A 199 -15.31 -0.11 3.28
CA THR A 199 -15.15 0.12 4.73
C THR A 199 -14.42 -1.04 5.40
N LEU A 200 -14.78 -2.28 5.06
CA LEU A 200 -14.13 -3.47 5.61
C LEU A 200 -12.69 -3.66 5.10
N GLN A 201 -12.40 -3.28 3.85
CA GLN A 201 -11.03 -3.27 3.32
C GLN A 201 -10.14 -2.26 4.05
N LEU A 202 -10.66 -1.05 4.32
CA LEU A 202 -9.95 -0.04 5.10
C LEU A 202 -9.77 -0.50 6.56
N GLN A 203 -10.79 -1.13 7.16
CA GLN A 203 -10.68 -1.73 8.48
C GLN A 203 -9.61 -2.83 8.52
N ALA A 204 -9.48 -3.65 7.46
CA ALA A 204 -8.44 -4.67 7.38
C ALA A 204 -7.03 -4.05 7.46
N ILE A 205 -6.80 -2.89 6.84
CA ILE A 205 -5.53 -2.15 6.93
C ILE A 205 -5.26 -1.68 8.37
N GLU A 206 -6.28 -1.16 9.06
CA GLU A 206 -6.18 -0.78 10.47
C GLU A 206 -5.87 -2.00 11.37
N VAL A 207 -6.49 -3.15 11.10
CA VAL A 207 -6.21 -4.42 11.79
C VAL A 207 -4.76 -4.85 11.56
N VAL A 208 -4.27 -4.84 10.32
CA VAL A 208 -2.85 -5.14 10.03
C VAL A 208 -1.93 -4.21 10.81
N ARG A 209 -2.21 -2.90 10.80
CA ARG A 209 -1.42 -1.90 11.55
C ARG A 209 -1.42 -2.20 13.05
N SER A 210 -2.54 -2.64 13.62
CA SER A 210 -2.68 -2.93 15.05
C SER A 210 -1.78 -4.09 15.53
N CYS A 211 -1.41 -5.00 14.63
CA CYS A 211 -0.47 -6.09 14.91
C CYS A 211 0.99 -5.64 14.94
N LEU A 212 1.31 -4.38 14.59
CA LEU A 212 2.68 -3.89 14.47
C LEU A 212 3.06 -3.03 15.69
N ASP A 213 4.06 -3.47 16.44
CA ASP A 213 4.70 -2.65 17.48
C ASP A 213 5.87 -1.84 16.88
N ILE A 214 5.50 -0.97 15.94
CA ILE A 214 6.38 0.03 15.36
C ILE A 214 5.88 1.43 15.69
N ILE A 215 6.80 2.32 16.04
CA ILE A 215 6.52 3.74 16.27
C ILE A 215 7.35 4.61 15.34
N THR A 216 7.04 5.90 15.28
CA THR A 216 7.83 6.86 14.51
C THR A 216 8.79 7.61 15.42
N PHE A 217 9.86 8.17 14.85
CA PHE A 217 10.71 9.12 15.58
C PHE A 217 9.99 10.41 16.01
N GLN A 218 8.75 10.65 15.57
CA GLN A 218 7.94 11.78 16.07
C GLN A 218 7.59 11.62 17.55
N ARG A 219 7.62 10.39 18.10
CA ARG A 219 7.44 10.11 19.53
C ARG A 219 8.74 10.23 20.34
N GLY A 220 9.82 10.67 19.70
CA GLY A 220 11.16 10.65 20.27
C GLY A 220 11.89 9.33 20.02
N LEU A 221 13.17 9.30 20.40
CA LEU A 221 14.04 8.14 20.23
C LEU A 221 13.96 7.21 21.45
N ASP A 222 13.51 5.98 21.26
CA ASP A 222 13.50 4.93 22.29
C ASP A 222 14.66 3.95 22.05
N ARG A 223 15.71 4.00 22.88
CA ARG A 223 16.90 3.13 22.70
C ARG A 223 16.61 1.64 22.85
N GLY A 224 15.45 1.24 23.37
CA GLY A 224 15.02 -0.15 23.48
C GLY A 224 14.38 -0.73 22.21
N ARG A 225 14.22 0.06 21.14
CA ARG A 225 13.59 -0.34 19.89
C ARG A 225 14.60 -0.47 18.75
N PHE A 226 14.33 -1.40 17.82
CA PHE A 226 15.11 -1.52 16.59
C PHE A 226 15.00 -0.25 15.79
N SER A 227 16.15 0.28 15.38
CA SER A 227 16.29 1.44 14.51
C SER A 227 17.45 1.16 13.56
N ALA A 228 18.06 2.21 12.99
CA ALA A 228 19.21 2.16 12.06
C ALA A 228 20.15 0.95 12.25
N MET A 229 20.71 0.43 11.13
CA MET A 229 21.62 -0.73 11.05
C MET A 229 20.96 -2.12 11.19
N CYS A 230 19.64 -2.18 11.40
CA CYS A 230 18.87 -3.41 11.23
C CYS A 230 18.17 -3.38 9.86
N ASP A 231 18.31 -4.46 9.09
CA ASP A 231 17.69 -4.63 7.77
C ASP A 231 16.51 -5.63 7.79
N ASP A 232 16.05 -6.06 8.96
CA ASP A 232 15.05 -7.12 9.11
C ASP A 232 13.67 -6.55 9.45
N ALA A 233 12.79 -6.48 8.45
CA ALA A 233 11.44 -5.93 8.61
C ALA A 233 10.62 -6.64 9.70
N ALA A 234 10.81 -7.96 9.91
CA ALA A 234 10.06 -8.70 10.92
C ALA A 234 10.43 -8.27 12.36
N LYS A 235 11.69 -7.91 12.60
CA LYS A 235 12.11 -7.30 13.88
C LYS A 235 11.46 -5.94 14.09
N PHE A 236 11.41 -5.12 13.05
CA PHE A 236 10.73 -3.82 13.12
C PHE A 236 9.23 -3.95 13.38
N MET A 237 8.55 -4.97 12.83
CA MET A 237 7.14 -5.24 13.16
C MET A 237 6.91 -5.58 14.63
N CYS A 238 7.92 -6.15 15.31
CA CYS A 238 7.80 -6.62 16.69
C CYS A 238 8.19 -5.58 17.73
N ARG A 239 9.14 -4.69 17.42
CA ARG A 239 9.63 -3.66 18.36
C ARG A 239 10.44 -2.57 17.66
N GLY A 240 9.97 -2.08 16.52
CA GLY A 240 10.69 -1.13 15.68
C GLY A 240 10.42 0.34 16.00
N GLN A 241 11.25 1.20 15.43
CA GLN A 241 10.99 2.62 15.26
C GLN A 241 11.69 3.17 14.01
N GLY A 242 11.16 4.20 13.37
CA GLY A 242 11.81 4.77 12.19
C GLY A 242 11.24 6.10 11.67
N HIS A 243 11.84 6.59 10.59
CA HIS A 243 11.28 7.68 9.79
C HIS A 243 10.18 7.17 8.86
N CYS A 244 9.54 8.07 8.11
CA CYS A 244 8.44 7.75 7.19
C CYS A 244 8.78 6.62 6.22
N HIS A 245 10.02 6.56 5.71
CA HIS A 245 10.51 5.47 4.86
C HIS A 245 10.38 4.10 5.54
N THR A 246 10.96 3.96 6.73
CA THR A 246 10.98 2.71 7.50
C THR A 246 9.60 2.23 7.91
N VAL A 247 8.76 3.12 8.45
CA VAL A 247 7.42 2.71 8.88
C VAL A 247 6.54 2.32 7.68
N THR A 248 6.73 2.99 6.53
CA THR A 248 6.05 2.65 5.26
C THR A 248 6.51 1.29 4.74
N SER A 249 7.82 1.03 4.71
CA SER A 249 8.39 -0.27 4.36
C SER A 249 7.84 -1.41 5.22
N VAL A 250 7.81 -1.22 6.53
CA VAL A 250 7.33 -2.24 7.48
C VAL A 250 5.84 -2.49 7.32
N MET A 251 5.03 -1.45 7.09
CA MET A 251 3.61 -1.63 6.78
C MET A 251 3.41 -2.37 5.46
N ALA A 252 4.18 -2.04 4.42
CA ALA A 252 4.09 -2.75 3.15
C ALA A 252 4.43 -4.22 3.31
N ALA A 253 5.50 -4.56 4.03
CA ALA A 253 5.86 -5.95 4.30
C ALA A 253 4.78 -6.72 5.08
N ALA A 254 4.03 -6.06 5.95
CA ALA A 254 2.93 -6.69 6.68
C ALA A 254 1.69 -6.87 5.82
N LEU A 255 1.38 -5.89 4.96
CA LEU A 255 0.16 -5.87 4.16
C LEU A 255 0.29 -6.70 2.88
N TYR A 256 1.48 -6.72 2.26
CA TYR A 256 1.71 -7.26 0.92
C TYR A 256 1.22 -8.70 0.73
N PRO A 257 1.43 -9.65 1.67
CA PRO A 257 0.91 -11.00 1.53
C PRO A 257 -0.60 -11.09 1.39
N PHE A 258 -1.33 -10.15 2.00
CA PHE A 258 -2.79 -10.19 2.08
C PHE A 258 -3.48 -9.35 1.00
N THR A 259 -2.71 -8.65 0.15
CA THR A 259 -3.26 -7.73 -0.85
C THR A 259 -4.26 -8.40 -1.81
N ALA A 260 -3.92 -9.57 -2.35
CA ALA A 260 -4.79 -10.31 -3.28
C ALA A 260 -6.12 -10.76 -2.64
N VAL A 261 -6.06 -11.28 -1.40
CA VAL A 261 -7.24 -11.79 -0.68
C VAL A 261 -8.14 -10.70 -0.14
N LEU A 262 -7.57 -9.51 0.12
CA LEU A 262 -8.30 -8.32 0.57
C LEU A 262 -8.74 -7.42 -0.59
N GLY A 263 -8.38 -7.74 -1.84
CA GLY A 263 -8.71 -6.91 -3.01
C GLY A 263 -8.01 -5.54 -3.00
N LEU A 264 -6.74 -5.51 -2.59
CA LEU A 264 -5.93 -4.29 -2.50
C LEU A 264 -4.88 -4.27 -3.61
N ASP A 265 -4.84 -3.20 -4.38
CA ASP A 265 -3.74 -2.88 -5.27
C ASP A 265 -2.77 -1.95 -4.52
N LEU A 266 -1.71 -2.53 -3.96
CA LEU A 266 -0.71 -1.82 -3.17
C LEU A 266 0.32 -1.11 -4.06
N LYS A 267 0.60 0.16 -3.77
CA LYS A 267 1.61 0.99 -4.45
C LYS A 267 2.46 1.72 -3.41
N PHE A 268 3.78 1.62 -3.53
CA PHE A 268 4.70 2.51 -2.82
C PHE A 268 4.69 3.89 -3.44
N ARG A 269 4.59 4.94 -2.62
CA ARG A 269 4.70 6.31 -3.10
C ARG A 269 5.78 7.04 -2.33
N GLY A 270 6.50 7.87 -3.07
CA GLY A 270 7.38 8.89 -2.55
C GLY A 270 7.06 10.21 -3.21
N GLY A 271 7.39 11.31 -2.56
CA GLY A 271 7.19 12.62 -3.15
C GLY A 271 7.33 13.76 -2.18
N PHE A 272 6.68 14.87 -2.51
CA PHE A 272 6.75 16.11 -1.76
C PHE A 272 5.55 16.20 -0.81
N SER A 273 5.77 16.58 0.44
CA SER A 273 4.71 16.68 1.45
C SER A 273 4.73 18.01 2.19
N TRP A 274 3.58 18.44 2.68
CA TRP A 274 3.41 19.68 3.44
C TRP A 274 2.28 19.53 4.48
N ASN A 275 2.00 20.60 5.22
CA ASN A 275 1.00 20.67 6.28
C ASN A 275 1.20 19.58 7.35
N ALA A 276 0.14 18.85 7.72
CA ALA A 276 0.16 17.87 8.82
C ALA A 276 1.21 16.76 8.66
N VAL A 277 1.69 16.50 7.43
CA VAL A 277 2.75 15.52 7.14
C VAL A 277 4.12 16.06 7.54
N ASN A 278 4.39 17.33 7.21
CA ASN A 278 5.57 18.06 7.63
C ASN A 278 5.18 19.43 8.18
N ALA A 279 5.01 19.53 9.51
CA ALA A 279 4.35 20.67 10.15
C ALA A 279 5.06 22.02 9.96
N SER A 280 6.34 22.03 9.58
CA SER A 280 7.06 23.25 9.22
C SER A 280 6.65 23.80 7.86
N ASP A 281 6.18 22.95 6.96
CA ASP A 281 5.88 23.28 5.58
C ASP A 281 4.38 23.58 5.47
N LYS A 282 4.01 24.74 4.91
CA LYS A 282 2.61 25.09 4.67
C LYS A 282 2.32 25.14 3.18
N ALA A 283 1.10 24.79 2.79
CA ALA A 283 0.61 25.13 1.47
C ALA A 283 0.60 26.67 1.31
N SER A 284 1.32 27.18 0.32
CA SER A 284 1.29 28.59 -0.06
C SER A 284 1.45 28.75 -1.57
N GLY A 285 1.10 29.93 -2.10
CA GLY A 285 1.32 30.27 -3.51
C GLY A 285 2.81 30.42 -3.87
N ASP A 286 3.66 30.62 -2.87
CA ASP A 286 5.11 30.79 -3.06
C ASP A 286 5.87 29.46 -3.01
N VAL A 287 5.24 28.40 -2.50
CA VAL A 287 5.81 27.05 -2.47
C VAL A 287 5.47 26.34 -3.77
N CYS A 288 6.48 25.76 -4.41
CA CYS A 288 6.35 24.93 -5.60
C CYS A 288 6.67 23.48 -5.25
N VAL A 289 5.83 22.52 -5.65
CA VAL A 289 6.19 21.10 -5.48
C VAL A 289 7.36 20.74 -6.40
N VAL A 290 8.35 20.09 -5.80
CA VAL A 290 9.52 19.58 -6.50
C VAL A 290 9.27 18.11 -6.86
N ASP A 291 9.67 17.72 -8.07
CA ASP A 291 9.52 16.36 -8.60
C ASP A 291 10.64 15.46 -8.04
N GLN A 292 10.66 15.26 -6.72
CA GLN A 292 11.66 14.45 -6.01
C GLN A 292 10.95 13.42 -5.11
N PRO A 293 11.33 12.13 -5.17
CA PRO A 293 10.65 11.06 -4.44
C PRO A 293 10.98 11.01 -2.93
N GLU A 294 12.02 11.71 -2.46
CA GLU A 294 12.65 11.39 -1.17
C GLU A 294 12.21 12.28 0.01
N ARG A 295 11.30 13.25 -0.15
CA ARG A 295 10.92 14.09 1.02
C ARG A 295 10.01 13.36 2.00
N HIS A 296 9.16 12.46 1.50
CA HIS A 296 8.25 11.65 2.30
C HIS A 296 7.85 10.38 1.55
N GLN A 297 7.57 9.30 2.27
CA GLN A 297 7.08 8.04 1.72
C GLN A 297 5.82 7.57 2.43
N TRP A 298 4.90 6.98 1.65
CA TRP A 298 3.63 6.43 2.10
C TRP A 298 3.20 5.26 1.21
N LEU A 299 2.15 4.54 1.60
CA LEU A 299 1.50 3.58 0.71
C LEU A 299 0.25 4.22 0.11
N GLU A 300 0.02 3.95 -1.16
CA GLU A 300 -1.26 4.16 -1.82
C GLU A 300 -1.89 2.78 -2.05
N VAL A 301 -3.12 2.59 -1.61
CA VAL A 301 -3.89 1.37 -1.83
C VAL A 301 -5.10 1.70 -2.69
N THR A 302 -5.27 0.98 -3.79
CA THR A 302 -6.50 1.04 -4.59
C THR A 302 -7.38 -0.16 -4.26
N LEU A 303 -8.64 0.08 -3.94
CA LEU A 303 -9.55 -0.94 -3.44
C LEU A 303 -10.38 -1.51 -4.57
N ARG A 304 -10.32 -2.82 -4.79
CA ARG A 304 -11.16 -3.54 -5.75
C ARG A 304 -12.45 -3.97 -5.05
N PRO A 305 -13.62 -3.89 -5.72
CA PRO A 305 -13.82 -3.55 -7.14
C PRO A 305 -13.99 -2.04 -7.42
N SER A 306 -14.12 -1.17 -6.41
CA SER A 306 -14.50 0.25 -6.60
C SER A 306 -13.45 1.07 -7.36
N MET A 307 -12.19 0.59 -7.35
CA MET A 307 -11.00 1.25 -7.85
C MET A 307 -10.74 2.64 -7.22
N ARG A 308 -11.34 2.92 -6.06
CA ARG A 308 -11.03 4.11 -5.27
C ARG A 308 -9.70 3.93 -4.54
N SER A 309 -8.95 5.02 -4.43
CA SER A 309 -7.58 4.99 -3.90
C SER A 309 -7.46 5.78 -2.61
N PHE A 310 -6.67 5.24 -1.68
CA PHE A 310 -6.46 5.78 -0.36
C PHE A 310 -4.97 5.80 -0.02
N VAL A 311 -4.56 6.82 0.74
CA VAL A 311 -3.25 6.94 1.34
C VAL A 311 -3.26 6.25 2.70
N VAL A 312 -2.27 5.39 2.91
CA VAL A 312 -1.94 4.76 4.19
C VAL A 312 -0.60 5.33 4.65
N ASP A 313 -0.65 6.26 5.60
CA ASP A 313 0.52 6.98 6.09
C ASP A 313 0.73 6.74 7.58
N LEU A 314 1.62 5.79 7.90
CA LEU A 314 1.95 5.44 9.28
C LEU A 314 2.68 6.56 10.01
N TRP A 315 3.46 7.36 9.28
CA TRP A 315 4.18 8.48 9.86
C TRP A 315 3.19 9.47 10.46
N VAL A 316 2.16 9.83 9.70
CA VAL A 316 1.15 10.77 10.19
C VAL A 316 0.16 10.10 11.15
N ALA A 317 -0.18 8.83 10.94
CA ALA A 317 -1.10 8.11 11.82
C ALA A 317 -0.58 8.03 13.26
N ASP A 318 0.73 7.89 13.45
CA ASP A 318 1.34 7.79 14.77
C ASP A 318 1.17 9.07 15.62
N ARG A 319 1.06 10.23 14.95
CA ARG A 319 0.84 11.55 15.56
C ARG A 319 -0.63 11.98 15.57
N SER A 320 -1.36 11.74 14.48
CA SER A 320 -2.67 12.34 14.22
C SER A 320 -3.83 11.33 14.34
N GLY A 321 -3.54 10.04 14.52
CA GLY A 321 -4.54 8.98 14.68
C GLY A 321 -4.79 8.17 13.40
N ALA A 322 -5.59 7.11 13.55
CA ALA A 322 -5.80 6.09 12.52
C ALA A 322 -6.43 6.60 11.21
N GLU A 323 -7.02 7.80 11.20
CA GLU A 323 -7.59 8.40 9.98
C GLU A 323 -6.57 8.52 8.84
N ALA A 324 -5.29 8.73 9.16
CA ALA A 324 -4.22 8.81 8.18
C ALA A 324 -3.88 7.47 7.50
N LEU A 325 -4.48 6.37 7.95
CA LEU A 325 -4.39 5.05 7.31
C LEU A 325 -5.42 4.86 6.19
N ARG A 326 -6.31 5.84 5.98
CA ARG A 326 -7.45 5.74 5.07
C ARG A 326 -7.83 7.06 4.42
N TRP A 327 -6.86 7.94 4.17
CA TRP A 327 -7.16 9.22 3.54
C TRP A 327 -7.47 9.04 2.06
N PRO A 328 -8.64 9.50 1.56
CA PRO A 328 -8.92 9.50 0.14
C PRO A 328 -7.81 10.22 -0.64
N VAL A 329 -7.35 9.63 -1.74
CA VAL A 329 -6.23 10.17 -2.53
C VAL A 329 -6.54 11.57 -3.07
N ASP A 330 -7.77 11.83 -3.50
CA ASP A 330 -8.24 13.12 -4.00
C ASP A 330 -8.16 14.23 -2.94
N ASP A 331 -8.54 13.96 -1.69
CA ASP A 331 -8.37 14.94 -0.61
C ASP A 331 -6.90 15.07 -0.19
N CYS A 332 -6.21 13.94 -0.07
CA CYS A 332 -4.86 13.91 0.46
C CYS A 332 -3.86 14.59 -0.48
N TYR A 333 -3.96 14.29 -1.77
CA TYR A 333 -3.02 14.83 -2.76
C TYR A 333 -3.29 16.30 -3.07
N VAL A 334 -4.50 16.80 -2.88
CA VAL A 334 -4.77 18.24 -2.95
C VAL A 334 -4.19 18.98 -1.74
N ARG A 335 -4.33 18.41 -0.54
CA ARG A 335 -4.11 19.18 0.70
C ARG A 335 -2.79 18.94 1.40
N ARG A 336 -2.09 17.84 1.11
CA ARG A 336 -1.00 17.35 1.99
C ARG A 336 0.23 16.82 1.26
N MET A 337 0.09 16.24 0.07
CA MET A 337 1.19 15.55 -0.59
C MET A 337 1.10 15.51 -2.12
N TYR A 338 2.24 15.32 -2.77
CA TYR A 338 2.39 15.23 -4.21
C TYR A 338 3.06 13.89 -4.56
N PRO A 339 2.39 12.99 -5.30
CA PRO A 339 2.96 11.69 -5.67
C PRO A 339 3.94 11.83 -6.84
N HIS A 340 5.25 11.68 -6.61
CA HIS A 340 6.23 11.74 -7.70
C HIS A 340 6.03 10.62 -8.73
N GLY A 341 5.81 9.39 -8.25
CA GLY A 341 5.52 8.24 -9.10
C GLY A 341 6.75 7.51 -9.69
N ARG A 342 7.96 7.79 -9.20
CA ARG A 342 9.13 6.92 -9.39
C ARG A 342 9.54 6.25 -8.08
N PHE A 343 10.11 5.06 -8.18
CA PHE A 343 10.63 4.25 -7.07
C PHE A 343 12.14 4.42 -6.96
N SER A 344 12.65 4.31 -5.74
CA SER A 344 14.10 4.33 -5.49
C SER A 344 14.71 2.93 -5.61
N ILE A 345 13.92 1.89 -5.35
CA ILE A 345 14.36 0.49 -5.45
C ILE A 345 13.51 -0.23 -6.49
N GLY A 346 14.07 -1.27 -7.15
CA GLY A 346 13.58 -1.93 -8.38
C GLY A 346 12.20 -2.60 -8.36
N GLN A 347 11.25 -2.05 -7.61
CA GLN A 347 9.83 -2.30 -7.73
C GLN A 347 9.36 -1.95 -9.14
N ARG A 348 8.38 -2.71 -9.61
CA ARG A 348 7.79 -2.55 -10.93
C ARG A 348 6.27 -2.58 -10.82
N ALA A 349 5.61 -1.96 -11.79
CA ALA A 349 4.19 -2.21 -12.00
C ALA A 349 3.95 -3.71 -12.26
N ALA A 350 2.88 -4.25 -11.70
CA ALA A 350 2.41 -5.59 -12.02
C ALA A 350 2.10 -5.69 -13.52
N LEU A 351 2.21 -6.89 -14.07
CA LEU A 351 1.81 -7.10 -15.46
C LEU A 351 0.29 -6.94 -15.55
N ALA A 352 -0.15 -6.10 -16.48
CA ALA A 352 -1.57 -5.97 -16.75
C ALA A 352 -2.06 -7.17 -17.56
N THR A 353 -3.28 -7.63 -17.28
CA THR A 353 -3.94 -8.74 -18.00
C THR A 353 -5.10 -8.22 -18.83
N ALA A 354 -5.62 -9.02 -19.76
CA ALA A 354 -6.81 -8.64 -20.53
C ALA A 354 -8.01 -8.30 -19.64
N ALA A 355 -8.17 -8.99 -18.49
CA ALA A 355 -9.23 -8.73 -17.53
C ALA A 355 -9.10 -7.38 -16.80
N ASP A 356 -7.93 -6.72 -16.88
CA ASP A 356 -7.76 -5.40 -16.28
C ASP A 356 -8.46 -4.29 -17.05
N PHE A 357 -8.87 -4.53 -18.30
CA PHE A 357 -9.39 -3.51 -19.20
C PHE A 357 -10.86 -3.75 -19.53
N ASP A 358 -11.70 -2.78 -19.18
CA ASP A 358 -13.08 -2.65 -19.63
C ASP A 358 -13.25 -1.26 -20.26
N LEU A 359 -12.60 -1.08 -21.41
CA LEU A 359 -12.52 0.19 -22.13
C LEU A 359 -13.07 0.04 -23.54
N PRO A 360 -13.85 1.03 -24.03
CA PRO A 360 -14.22 1.10 -25.43
C PRO A 360 -12.95 1.17 -26.31
N GLU A 361 -12.91 0.39 -27.38
CA GLU A 361 -11.89 0.46 -28.45
C GLU A 361 -10.45 0.06 -28.09
N CYS A 362 -10.23 -0.74 -27.03
CA CYS A 362 -8.98 -1.50 -26.93
C CYS A 362 -8.98 -2.64 -27.96
N CYS A 363 -8.51 -2.39 -29.19
CA CYS A 363 -8.11 -3.49 -30.06
C CYS A 363 -6.94 -4.24 -29.38
N PRO A 364 -7.06 -5.55 -29.11
CA PRO A 364 -5.88 -6.32 -28.78
C PRO A 364 -4.98 -6.32 -30.01
N HIS A 365 -3.79 -5.73 -29.90
CA HIS A 365 -2.70 -6.17 -30.74
C HIS A 365 -2.47 -7.64 -30.36
N GLU A 366 -2.84 -8.55 -31.27
CA GLU A 366 -2.23 -9.86 -31.32
C GLU A 366 -0.72 -9.62 -31.48
N ASP A 367 0.05 -9.92 -30.44
CA ASP A 367 1.50 -10.03 -30.55
C ASP A 367 1.80 -11.10 -31.61
N ALA A 368 2.41 -10.69 -32.72
CA ALA A 368 2.95 -11.56 -33.76
C ALA A 368 4.40 -11.96 -33.46
#